data_AF-A0A5C0VEG4-F1
#
_entry.id   AF-A0A5C0VEG4-F1
#
_cell.length_a   1.000
_cell.length_b   1.000
_cell.length_c   1.000
_cell.angle_alpha   90.00
_cell.angle_beta   90.00
_cell.angle_gamma   90.00
#
_symmetry.space_group_name_H-M   'P 1'
#
loop_
_entity.id
_entity.type
_entity.pdbx_description
1 polymer ?
#
loop_
_entity_poly.entity_id
_entity_poly.type
_entity_poly.pdbx_seq_one_letter_code
_entity_poly.pdbx_strand_id
1 'polypeptide(L)'
;MNQKFKEYFSISRQEYRGLIVLFVLLGLIYTAPYIYERFFFKPLEIKIETIKPALAQIDRYESTAYNNQEEDFHKPVLFRFNPNHLPVEDWIKLGLSEKQAHSIKKYEAKGGKFYKKEDVKKCMLFLRLCTNV
;
A
#
# COMPACT_ATOMS: atom_id res chain seq x y z
N MET A 1 -30.28 24.78 56.21
CA MET A 1 -30.01 23.68 55.26
C MET A 1 -31.30 22.87 55.12
N ASN A 2 -31.96 22.94 53.97
CA ASN A 2 -33.36 22.56 53.78
C ASN A 2 -33.63 21.08 54.12
N GLN A 3 -34.36 20.83 55.21
CA GLN A 3 -34.76 19.48 55.68
C GLN A 3 -35.56 18.69 54.63
N LYS A 4 -36.16 19.36 53.64
CA LYS A 4 -36.94 18.73 52.57
C LYS A 4 -36.11 17.79 51.67
N PHE A 5 -34.80 17.99 51.53
CA PHE A 5 -33.97 17.08 50.71
C PHE A 5 -33.65 15.75 51.40
N LYS A 6 -33.78 15.68 52.73
CA LYS A 6 -33.44 14.49 53.51
C LYS A 6 -34.48 13.38 53.36
N GLU A 7 -35.73 13.72 53.10
CA GLU A 7 -36.83 12.75 52.88
C GLU A 7 -36.78 12.13 51.48
N TYR A 8 -36.32 12.86 50.46
CA TYR A 8 -36.15 12.30 49.11
C TYR A 8 -34.95 11.33 49.00
N PHE A 9 -34.04 11.35 49.97
CA PHE A 9 -32.81 10.55 49.98
C PHE A 9 -32.78 9.46 51.06
N SER A 10 -33.93 9.05 51.59
CA SER A 10 -34.03 7.91 52.50
C SER A 10 -34.11 6.60 51.71
N ILE A 11 -32.99 6.21 51.08
CA ILE A 11 -32.84 4.91 50.41
C ILE A 11 -33.06 3.79 51.43
N SER A 12 -34.00 2.90 51.14
CA SER A 12 -34.32 1.74 51.96
C SER A 12 -33.16 0.74 51.95
N ARG A 13 -32.99 -0.02 53.05
CA ARG A 13 -31.94 -1.06 53.15
C ARG A 13 -32.07 -2.13 52.06
N GLN A 14 -33.27 -2.33 51.51
CA GLN A 14 -33.52 -3.26 50.41
C GLN A 14 -33.12 -2.66 49.05
N GLU A 15 -33.37 -1.37 48.83
CA GLU A 15 -32.96 -0.63 47.62
C GLU A 15 -31.43 -0.54 47.52
N TYR A 16 -30.75 -0.35 48.66
CA TYR A 16 -29.28 -0.32 48.71
C TYR A 16 -28.64 -1.65 48.28
N ARG A 17 -29.24 -2.79 48.63
CA ARG A 17 -28.78 -4.11 48.16
C ARG A 17 -28.97 -4.25 46.65
N GLY A 18 -30.11 -3.79 46.12
CA GLY A 18 -30.36 -3.76 44.69
C GLY A 18 -29.36 -2.87 43.94
N LEU A 19 -29.05 -1.70 44.50
CA LEU A 19 -28.07 -0.76 43.98
C LEU A 19 -26.66 -1.36 43.95
N ILE A 20 -26.24 -2.05 45.03
CA ILE A 20 -24.95 -2.74 45.06
C ILE A 20 -24.90 -3.83 43.99
N VAL A 21 -25.94 -4.67 43.87
CA VAL A 21 -26.01 -5.72 42.86
C VAL A 21 -25.94 -5.13 41.45
N LEU A 22 -26.64 -4.02 41.20
CA LEU A 22 -26.60 -3.30 39.93
C LEU A 22 -25.18 -2.82 39.59
N PHE A 23 -24.48 -2.18 40.54
CA PHE A 23 -23.10 -1.72 40.33
C PHE A 23 -22.12 -2.87 40.10
N VAL A 24 -22.27 -3.99 40.83
CA VAL A 24 -21.46 -5.19 40.61
C VAL A 24 -21.69 -5.75 39.21
N LEU A 25 -22.94 -5.83 38.77
CA LEU A 25 -23.31 -6.33 37.44
C LEU A 25 -22.76 -5.42 36.33
N LEU A 26 -22.84 -4.11 36.50
CA LEU A 26 -22.27 -3.12 35.58
C LEU A 26 -20.74 -3.24 35.50
N GLY A 27 -20.07 -3.41 36.65
CA GLY A 27 -18.62 -3.64 36.72
C GLY A 27 -18.21 -4.95 36.05
N LEU A 28 -18.99 -6.02 36.22
CA LEU A 28 -18.73 -7.31 35.59
C LEU A 28 -18.83 -7.20 34.06
N ILE A 29 -19.88 -6.55 33.54
CA ILE A 29 -20.02 -6.31 32.09
C ILE A 29 -18.88 -5.45 31.55
N TYR A 30 -18.49 -4.40 32.26
CA TYR A 30 -17.41 -3.50 31.83
C TYR A 30 -16.04 -4.20 31.81
N THR A 31 -15.76 -5.04 32.82
CA THR A 31 -14.48 -5.76 32.95
C THR A 31 -14.42 -7.03 32.11
N ALA A 32 -15.56 -7.62 31.74
CA ALA A 32 -15.67 -8.84 30.96
C ALA A 32 -14.85 -8.84 29.64
N PRO A 33 -14.92 -7.83 28.76
CA PRO A 33 -14.12 -7.83 27.53
C PRO A 33 -12.62 -7.81 27.82
N TYR A 34 -12.16 -7.05 28.81
CA TYR A 34 -10.74 -7.00 29.18
C TYR A 34 -10.24 -8.33 29.75
N ILE A 35 -11.06 -9.01 30.56
CA ILE A 35 -10.72 -10.34 31.09
C ILE A 35 -10.73 -11.38 29.97
N TYR A 36 -11.71 -11.29 29.06
CA TYR A 36 -11.81 -12.20 27.91
C TYR A 36 -10.61 -12.05 26.99
N GLU A 37 -10.22 -10.82 26.66
CA GLU A 37 -9.01 -10.55 25.88
C GLU A 37 -7.74 -10.98 26.62
N ARG A 38 -7.68 -10.84 27.95
CA ARG A 38 -6.48 -11.21 28.70
C ARG A 38 -6.27 -12.72 28.81
N PHE A 39 -7.35 -13.50 28.98
CA PHE A 39 -7.27 -14.93 29.26
C PHE A 39 -7.60 -15.83 28.06
N PHE A 40 -8.45 -15.37 27.14
CA PHE A 40 -8.99 -16.19 26.05
C PHE A 40 -8.58 -15.71 24.65
N PHE A 41 -7.85 -14.58 24.55
CA PHE A 41 -7.29 -14.14 23.27
C PHE A 41 -6.20 -15.12 22.83
N LYS A 42 -6.57 -16.04 21.94
CA LYS A 42 -5.63 -16.76 21.11
C LYS A 42 -5.31 -15.85 19.93
N PRO A 43 -4.02 -15.59 19.62
CA PRO A 43 -3.71 -14.89 18.39
C PRO A 43 -4.38 -15.65 17.24
N LEU A 44 -5.06 -14.91 16.36
CA LEU A 44 -5.57 -15.44 15.10
C LEU A 44 -4.36 -15.98 14.33
N GLU A 45 -4.11 -17.28 14.44
CA GLU A 45 -3.13 -17.98 13.63
C GLU A 45 -3.69 -18.02 12.20
N ILE A 46 -3.38 -16.99 11.41
CA ILE A 46 -3.59 -17.03 9.97
C ILE A 46 -2.68 -18.15 9.45
N LYS A 47 -3.24 -19.34 9.27
CA LYS A 47 -2.54 -20.52 8.78
C LYS A 47 -2.00 -20.21 7.38
N ILE A 48 -0.69 -20.00 7.28
CA ILE A 48 0.08 -19.63 6.06
C ILE A 48 -0.04 -20.69 4.94
N GLU A 49 -0.76 -21.79 5.19
CA GLU A 49 -1.04 -22.86 4.24
C GLU A 49 -1.84 -22.38 3.00
N THR A 50 -2.72 -21.39 3.15
CA THR A 50 -3.51 -20.86 2.03
C THR A 50 -2.70 -19.91 1.12
N ILE A 51 -1.53 -19.45 1.58
CA ILE A 51 -0.69 -18.48 0.88
C ILE A 51 0.40 -19.19 0.03
N LYS A 52 0.76 -20.43 0.37
CA LYS A 52 1.70 -21.26 -0.40
C LYS A 52 1.37 -21.37 -1.90
N PRO A 53 0.11 -21.63 -2.33
CA PRO A 53 -0.21 -21.69 -3.76
C PRO A 53 -0.17 -20.32 -4.45
N ALA A 54 -0.30 -19.22 -3.71
CA ALA A 54 -0.16 -17.87 -4.26
C ALA A 54 1.32 -17.49 -4.44
N LEU A 55 2.19 -17.86 -3.50
CA LEU A 55 3.64 -17.67 -3.63
C LEU A 55 4.22 -18.45 -4.81
N ALA A 56 3.80 -19.71 -5.00
CA ALA A 56 4.23 -20.53 -6.14
C ALA A 56 3.76 -19.99 -7.51
N GLN A 57 2.78 -19.09 -7.55
CA GLN A 57 2.37 -18.40 -8.78
C GLN A 57 3.18 -17.14 -9.03
N ILE A 58 3.58 -16.43 -7.96
CA ILE A 58 4.48 -15.27 -8.05
C ILE A 58 5.87 -15.72 -8.52
N ASP A 59 6.42 -16.80 -7.95
CA ASP A 59 7.73 -17.33 -8.36
C ASP A 59 7.74 -17.79 -9.83
N ARG A 60 6.63 -18.38 -10.30
CA ARG A 60 6.46 -18.78 -11.71
C ARG A 60 6.30 -17.58 -12.64
N TYR A 61 5.64 -16.52 -12.21
CA TYR A 61 5.54 -15.28 -12.97
C TYR A 61 6.91 -14.59 -13.07
N GLU A 62 7.66 -14.54 -11.97
CA GLU A 62 9.02 -13.96 -11.93
C GLU A 62 9.99 -14.78 -12.80
N SER A 63 9.95 -16.12 -12.74
CA SER A 63 10.79 -16.96 -13.59
C SER A 63 10.44 -16.85 -15.07
N THR A 64 9.17 -16.66 -15.41
CA THR A 64 8.73 -16.51 -16.81
C THR A 64 9.02 -15.10 -17.35
N ALA A 65 8.94 -14.08 -16.50
CA ALA A 65 9.36 -12.72 -16.84
C ALA A 65 10.89 -12.61 -16.97
N TYR A 66 11.65 -13.36 -16.18
CA TYR A 66 13.12 -13.37 -16.23
C TYR A 66 13.67 -14.19 -17.41
N ASN A 67 13.03 -15.32 -17.77
CA ASN A 67 13.47 -16.16 -18.90
C ASN A 67 13.02 -15.66 -20.28
N ASN A 68 12.01 -14.78 -20.37
CA ASN A 68 11.56 -14.21 -21.65
C ASN A 68 12.16 -12.80 -21.94
N GLN A 69 13.03 -12.30 -21.07
CA GLN A 69 13.73 -11.02 -21.24
C GLN A 69 15.26 -11.23 -21.30
N GLU A 70 15.71 -12.16 -22.13
CA GLU A 70 17.03 -12.06 -22.77
C GLU A 70 16.95 -11.19 -24.04
N GLU A 71 16.04 -10.21 -24.11
CA GLU A 71 16.32 -9.02 -24.92
C GLU A 71 17.35 -8.20 -24.16
N ASP A 72 18.61 -8.57 -24.35
CA ASP A 72 19.81 -7.74 -24.25
C ASP A 72 19.62 -6.42 -23.46
N PHE A 73 19.34 -6.53 -22.15
CA PHE A 73 19.27 -5.37 -21.28
C PHE A 73 20.70 -4.88 -21.05
N HIS A 74 21.22 -4.17 -22.06
CA HIS A 74 22.43 -3.39 -21.95
C HIS A 74 22.32 -2.55 -20.67
N LYS A 75 23.24 -2.78 -19.73
CA LYS A 75 23.33 -1.97 -18.52
C LYS A 75 23.39 -0.50 -18.96
N PRO A 76 22.47 0.36 -18.47
CA PRO A 76 22.36 1.71 -18.97
C PRO A 76 23.67 2.46 -18.72
N VAL A 77 24.31 2.90 -19.80
CA VAL A 77 25.54 3.69 -19.74
C VAL A 77 25.10 5.14 -19.52
N LEU A 78 25.40 5.68 -18.34
CA LEU A 78 25.09 7.07 -18.03
C LEU A 78 26.15 7.98 -18.64
N PHE A 79 25.77 8.76 -19.65
CA PHE A 79 26.59 9.81 -20.23
C PHE A 79 25.85 11.15 -20.22
N ARG A 80 26.58 12.25 -20.42
CA ARG A 80 25.96 13.56 -20.61
C ARG A 80 25.37 13.61 -22.01
N PHE A 81 24.07 13.84 -22.12
CA PHE A 81 23.36 13.91 -23.39
C PHE A 81 22.46 15.14 -23.45
N ASN A 82 22.18 15.59 -24.67
CA ASN A 82 21.14 16.56 -24.95
C ASN A 82 19.90 15.80 -25.43
N PRO A 83 18.74 15.89 -24.76
CA PRO A 83 17.54 15.16 -25.16
C PRO A 83 16.95 15.63 -26.50
N ASN A 84 17.28 16.84 -26.95
CA ASN A 84 16.90 17.32 -28.27
C ASN A 84 17.95 16.88 -29.28
N HIS A 85 17.53 16.24 -30.37
CA HIS A 85 18.40 15.70 -31.42
C HIS A 85 19.27 14.50 -31.03
N LEU A 86 18.97 13.82 -29.92
CA LEU A 86 19.67 12.58 -29.57
C LEU A 86 19.34 11.47 -30.58
N PRO A 87 20.33 10.70 -31.07
CA PRO A 87 20.09 9.57 -31.96
C PRO A 87 19.48 8.38 -31.21
N VAL A 88 18.83 7.46 -31.95
CA VAL A 88 18.06 6.33 -31.36
C VAL A 88 18.98 5.41 -30.57
N GLU A 89 20.17 5.15 -31.12
CA GLU A 89 21.18 4.27 -30.55
C GLU A 89 21.63 4.75 -29.17
N ASP A 90 21.70 6.07 -29.00
CA ASP A 90 22.08 6.70 -27.74
C ASP A 90 20.93 6.70 -26.71
N TRP A 91 19.67 6.72 -27.15
CA TRP A 91 18.53 6.41 -26.27
C TRP A 91 18.55 4.95 -25.81
N ILE A 92 18.90 4.02 -26.69
CA ILE A 92 18.99 2.60 -26.35
C ILE A 92 20.12 2.38 -25.32
N LYS A 93 21.27 3.03 -25.48
CA LYS A 93 22.38 3.00 -24.49
C LYS A 93 21.96 3.52 -23.11
N LEU A 94 20.98 4.43 -23.04
CA LEU A 94 20.41 4.93 -21.78
C LEU A 94 19.41 3.96 -21.14
N GLY A 95 19.15 2.80 -21.76
CA GLY A 95 18.29 1.73 -21.25
C GLY A 95 16.84 1.81 -21.75
N LEU A 96 16.57 2.53 -22.84
CA LEU A 96 15.26 2.52 -23.49
C LEU A 96 15.17 1.37 -24.50
N SER A 97 13.99 0.79 -24.64
CA SER A 97 13.76 -0.15 -25.74
C SER A 97 13.74 0.57 -27.08
N GLU A 98 14.03 -0.15 -28.16
CA GLU A 98 14.02 0.39 -29.51
C GLU A 98 12.70 1.11 -29.84
N LYS A 99 11.57 0.52 -29.44
CA LYS A 99 10.22 1.11 -29.62
C LYS A 99 10.08 2.46 -28.90
N GLN A 100 10.62 2.56 -27.68
CA GLN A 100 10.57 3.79 -26.89
C GLN A 100 11.45 4.87 -27.52
N ALA A 101 12.67 4.52 -27.96
CA ALA A 101 13.57 5.45 -28.63
C ALA A 101 12.97 6.01 -29.93
N HIS A 102 12.36 5.16 -30.76
CA HIS A 102 11.66 5.60 -31.99
C HIS A 102 10.46 6.51 -31.70
N SER A 103 9.73 6.24 -30.62
CA SER A 103 8.60 7.07 -30.20
C SER A 103 9.06 8.48 -29.80
N ILE A 104 10.21 8.59 -29.14
CA ILE A 104 10.84 9.88 -28.81
C ILE A 104 11.24 10.63 -30.08
N LYS A 105 11.86 9.94 -31.06
CA LYS A 105 12.18 10.58 -32.36
C LYS A 105 10.95 11.07 -33.09
N LYS A 106 9.83 10.34 -33.03
CA LYS A 106 8.55 10.77 -33.61
C LYS A 106 7.99 12.02 -32.92
N TYR A 107 8.17 12.14 -31.61
CA TYR A 107 7.80 13.34 -30.85
C TYR A 107 8.64 14.55 -31.28
N GLU A 108 9.96 14.37 -31.41
CA GLU A 108 10.88 15.41 -31.91
C GLU A 108 10.54 15.85 -33.34
N ALA A 109 10.28 14.89 -34.24
CA ALA A 109 9.93 15.17 -35.63
C ALA A 109 8.61 15.95 -35.79
N LYS A 110 7.69 15.83 -34.82
CA LYS A 110 6.45 16.62 -34.75
C LYS A 110 6.67 18.04 -34.22
N GLY A 111 7.91 18.43 -33.95
CA GLY A 111 8.26 19.73 -33.37
C GLY A 111 8.22 19.76 -31.84
N GLY A 112 8.07 18.60 -31.19
CA GLY A 112 8.20 18.48 -29.74
C GLY A 112 9.63 18.76 -29.29
N LYS A 113 9.79 19.57 -28.24
CA LYS A 113 11.10 19.92 -27.68
C LYS A 113 11.09 19.69 -26.17
N PHE A 114 12.20 19.14 -25.67
CA PHE A 114 12.43 18.98 -24.24
C PHE A 114 13.10 20.23 -23.70
N TYR A 115 12.41 20.98 -22.83
CA TYR A 115 12.93 22.21 -22.24
C TYR A 115 13.55 21.97 -20.87
N LYS A 116 13.02 20.97 -20.14
CA LYS A 116 13.48 20.60 -18.80
C LYS A 116 13.80 19.11 -18.72
N LYS A 117 14.63 18.73 -17.75
CA LYS A 117 15.02 17.31 -17.54
C LYS A 117 13.82 16.45 -17.13
N GLU A 118 12.87 17.06 -16.44
CA GLU A 118 11.63 16.42 -16.00
C GLU A 118 10.72 16.04 -17.18
N ASP A 119 10.79 16.77 -18.29
CA ASP A 119 9.98 16.50 -19.49
C ASP A 119 10.34 15.15 -20.12
N VAL A 120 11.64 14.83 -20.12
CA VAL A 120 12.16 13.54 -20.58
C VAL A 120 11.65 12.40 -19.69
N LYS A 121 11.71 12.59 -18.36
CA LYS A 121 11.20 11.60 -17.40
C LYS A 121 9.69 11.35 -17.56
N LYS A 122 8.91 12.40 -17.80
CA LYS A 122 7.46 12.29 -18.01
C LYS A 122 7.14 11.55 -19.31
N CYS A 123 7.86 11.85 -20.39
CA CYS A 123 7.74 11.14 -21.66
C CYS A 123 8.08 9.65 -21.53
N MET A 124 9.16 9.32 -20.83
CA MET A 124 9.57 7.94 -20.55
C MET A 124 8.52 7.16 -19.74
N LEU A 125 7.98 7.77 -18.67
CA LEU A 125 6.93 7.14 -17.85
C LEU A 125 5.67 6.86 -18.68
N PHE A 126 5.28 7.81 -19.53
CA PHE A 126 4.12 7.69 -20.41
C PHE A 126 4.30 6.56 -21.43
N LEU A 127 5.48 6.46 -22.06
CA LEU A 127 5.75 5.40 -23.04
C LEU A 127 5.77 4.00 -22.41
N ARG A 128 6.20 3.88 -21.15
CA ARG A 128 6.14 2.61 -20.40
C ARG A 128 4.71 2.13 -20.14
N LEU A 129 3.77 3.06 -19.95
CA LEU A 129 2.34 2.74 -19.76
C LEU A 129 1.66 2.33 -21.08
N CYS A 130 2.10 2.87 -22.22
CA CYS A 130 1.54 2.53 -23.53
C CYS A 130 2.06 1.21 -24.12
N THR A 131 3.19 0.67 -23.66
CA THR A 131 3.73 -0.64 -24.10
C THR A 131 3.21 -1.83 -23.29
N ASN A 132 2.40 -1.61 -22.25
CA ASN A 132 1.89 -2.66 -21.35
C ASN A 132 0.39 -2.96 -21.58
N VAL A 133 -0.10 -2.68 -22.78
CA VAL A 133 -1.42 -3.04 -23.32
C VAL A 133 -1.21 -3.79 -24.61
#